data_AF-A0A371INK1-F1
#
_entry.id   AF-A0A371INK1-F1
#
_cell.length_a   1.000
_cell.length_b   1.000
_cell.length_c   1.000
_cell.angle_alpha   90.00
_cell.angle_beta   90.00
_cell.angle_gamma   90.00
#
_symmetry.space_group_name_H-M   'P 1'
#
loop_
_entity.id
_entity.type
_entity.pdbx_description
1 polymer ?
#
loop_
_entity_poly.entity_id
_entity_poly.type
_entity_poly.pdbx_seq_one_letter_code
_entity_poly.pdbx_strand_id
1 'polypeptide(L)'
;MRDSNEQGLNEFINKKLTESTETLFPSDYVKYKIDFEIQNQVENRGELVMKNKFRLAIVMCLCLVFLGVGGYAIGKITGVLSSTTSFYTYKNYDDIEKAKQTSGLENAFVPKSLYSGYEFDGINIVDVADVDDSGNEQNMRKSLDITYKNKENEKIYLSIDKKVDSYDISKGLYKETKQFDGRNFYFSRIENLYVKPNAKLSAEEEKRQKEDPFFNVGYGYAGDGERETVVSTDIVFEDSEMVYSILLFDDVESDEMFKIGENFFNK
;
A
#
# COMPACT_ATOMS: atom_id res chain seq x y z
N MET A 1 21.74 37.36 -44.62
CA MET A 1 20.37 36.85 -44.87
C MET A 1 20.19 35.39 -44.47
N ARG A 2 21.24 34.55 -44.42
CA ARG A 2 21.14 33.14 -43.99
C ARG A 2 21.07 33.01 -42.45
N ASP A 3 21.85 33.83 -41.74
CA ASP A 3 21.95 33.75 -40.27
C ASP A 3 20.71 34.23 -39.52
N SER A 4 19.97 35.24 -40.02
CA SER A 4 18.75 35.70 -39.34
C SER A 4 17.58 34.72 -39.47
N ASN A 5 17.63 33.82 -40.46
CA ASN A 5 16.59 32.82 -40.70
C ASN A 5 16.83 31.58 -39.81
N GLU A 6 18.09 31.22 -39.56
CA GLU A 6 18.46 30.20 -38.56
C GLU A 6 18.19 30.68 -37.13
N GLN A 7 18.44 31.96 -36.83
CA GLN A 7 18.11 32.54 -35.53
C GLN A 7 16.60 32.52 -35.25
N GLY A 8 15.78 32.91 -36.23
CA GLY A 8 14.32 32.85 -36.11
C GLY A 8 13.76 31.43 -36.01
N LEU A 9 14.38 30.46 -36.71
CA LEU A 9 14.01 29.05 -36.61
C LEU A 9 14.40 28.46 -35.25
N ASN A 10 15.57 28.80 -34.72
CA ASN A 10 16.01 28.35 -33.40
C ASN A 10 15.18 28.95 -32.27
N GLU A 11 14.77 30.22 -32.37
CA GLU A 11 13.84 30.82 -31.41
C GLU A 11 12.47 30.14 -31.46
N PHE A 12 11.97 29.82 -32.66
CA PHE A 12 10.71 29.10 -32.81
C PHE A 12 10.77 27.68 -32.24
N ILE A 13 11.85 26.94 -32.52
CA ILE A 13 12.07 25.59 -31.99
C ILE A 13 12.21 25.62 -30.46
N ASN A 14 13.00 26.54 -29.91
CA ASN A 14 13.16 26.67 -28.46
C ASN A 14 11.85 27.05 -27.79
N LYS A 15 11.08 27.98 -28.35
CA LYS A 15 9.76 28.33 -27.82
C LYS A 15 8.81 27.13 -27.83
N LYS A 16 8.78 26.35 -28.91
CA LYS A 16 7.94 25.15 -29.01
C LYS A 16 8.39 24.01 -28.08
N LEU A 17 9.69 23.85 -27.87
CA LEU A 17 10.24 22.91 -26.88
C LEU A 17 9.88 23.35 -25.46
N THR A 18 10.05 24.63 -25.12
CA THR A 18 9.68 25.16 -23.80
C THR A 18 8.18 25.01 -23.53
N GLU A 19 7.31 25.37 -24.49
CA GLU A 19 5.86 25.15 -24.41
C GLU A 19 5.51 23.66 -24.23
N SER A 20 6.23 22.75 -24.89
CA SER A 20 6.04 21.30 -24.75
C SER A 20 6.53 20.76 -23.40
N THR A 21 7.56 21.39 -22.80
CA THR A 21 8.12 20.99 -21.51
C THR A 21 7.40 21.58 -20.31
N GLU A 22 6.71 22.72 -20.45
CA GLU A 22 5.85 23.29 -19.40
C GLU A 22 4.66 22.38 -19.08
N THR A 23 4.24 21.52 -20.02
CA THR A 23 3.25 20.45 -19.82
C THR A 23 3.86 19.11 -19.43
N LEU A 24 5.19 18.96 -19.49
CA LEU A 24 5.92 17.75 -19.12
C LEU A 24 6.58 17.98 -17.76
N PHE A 25 5.78 18.02 -16.70
CA PHE A 25 6.28 17.45 -15.46
C PHE A 25 6.63 15.99 -15.77
N PRO A 26 7.82 15.47 -15.36
CA PRO A 26 8.02 14.04 -15.39
C PRO A 26 6.83 13.43 -14.67
N SER A 27 6.12 12.48 -15.32
CA SER A 27 5.09 11.73 -14.62
C SER A 27 5.68 11.20 -13.32
N ASP A 28 4.87 11.02 -12.28
CA ASP A 28 5.38 10.54 -10.99
C ASP A 28 6.24 9.28 -11.14
N TYR A 29 5.98 8.48 -12.18
CA TYR A 29 6.80 7.35 -12.64
C TYR A 29 8.23 7.71 -13.08
N VAL A 30 8.43 8.77 -13.87
CA VAL A 30 9.76 9.21 -14.34
C VAL A 30 10.55 9.82 -13.18
N LYS A 31 9.89 10.56 -12.30
CA LYS A 31 10.52 11.09 -11.08
C LYS A 31 10.92 9.96 -10.13
N TYR A 32 10.02 8.99 -9.92
CA TYR A 32 10.29 7.77 -9.17
C TYR A 32 11.52 7.03 -9.68
N LYS A 33 11.66 6.85 -11.00
CA LYS A 33 12.81 6.16 -11.59
C LYS A 33 14.14 6.86 -11.28
N ILE A 34 14.17 8.19 -11.40
CA ILE A 34 15.35 9.00 -11.12
C ILE A 34 15.73 8.91 -9.63
N ASP A 35 14.76 9.03 -8.74
CA ASP A 35 14.99 8.98 -7.29
C ASP A 35 15.42 7.57 -6.83
N PHE A 36 14.87 6.52 -7.44
CA PHE A 36 15.26 5.12 -7.22
C PHE A 36 16.72 4.85 -7.63
N GLU A 37 17.14 5.35 -8.79
CA GLU A 37 18.53 5.21 -9.27
C GLU A 37 19.53 5.92 -8.33
N ILE A 38 19.11 7.00 -7.66
CA ILE A 38 19.93 7.72 -6.67
C ILE A 38 20.06 6.92 -5.37
N GLN A 39 18.97 6.31 -4.87
CA GLN A 39 18.99 5.49 -3.64
C GLN A 39 19.79 4.20 -3.80
N ASN A 40 19.65 3.51 -4.94
CA ASN A 40 20.33 2.23 -5.18
C ASN A 40 21.88 2.37 -5.23
N GLN A 41 22.39 3.56 -5.53
CA GLN A 41 23.83 3.86 -5.45
C GLN A 41 24.34 4.00 -4.00
N VAL A 42 23.47 4.28 -3.03
CA VAL A 42 23.83 4.51 -1.63
C VAL A 42 23.81 3.21 -0.80
N GLU A 43 22.94 2.25 -1.12
CA GLU A 43 22.68 1.05 -0.30
C GLU A 43 23.65 -0.14 -0.52
N ASN A 44 24.54 -0.09 -1.52
CA ASN A 44 25.44 -1.20 -1.87
C ASN A 44 26.75 -1.29 -1.04
N ARG A 45 26.70 -1.13 0.29
CA ARG A 45 27.83 -1.45 1.19
C ARG A 45 27.39 -2.19 2.45
N GLY A 46 27.56 -3.51 2.44
CA GLY A 46 27.59 -4.35 3.65
C GLY A 46 26.79 -5.64 3.52
N GLU A 47 27.49 -6.76 3.32
CA GLU A 47 26.92 -8.11 3.31
C GLU A 47 26.66 -8.62 4.74
N LEU A 48 25.48 -9.19 4.96
CA LEU A 48 25.19 -10.53 5.51
C LEU A 48 23.68 -10.59 5.81
N VAL A 49 22.90 -11.34 5.02
CA VAL A 49 21.43 -11.41 5.12
C VAL A 49 20.96 -12.86 5.02
N MET A 50 20.15 -13.31 5.97
CA MET A 50 19.42 -14.57 5.93
C MET A 50 18.33 -14.54 4.84
N LYS A 51 17.90 -15.72 4.38
CA LYS A 51 17.06 -15.93 3.20
C LYS A 51 15.64 -15.35 3.38
N ASN A 52 15.46 -14.09 2.96
CA ASN A 52 14.28 -13.59 2.24
C ASN A 52 14.63 -12.17 1.75
N LYS A 53 15.02 -12.08 0.47
CA LYS A 53 15.40 -10.81 -0.16
C LYS A 53 14.14 -10.01 -0.50
N PHE A 54 13.42 -9.48 0.50
CA PHE A 54 12.45 -8.43 0.22
C PHE A 54 13.19 -7.09 0.14
N ARG A 55 13.83 -6.84 -1.02
CA ARG A 55 14.42 -5.53 -1.36
C ARG A 55 13.33 -4.61 -1.91
N LEU A 56 12.22 -4.48 -1.20
CA LEU A 56 11.15 -3.60 -1.63
C LEU A 56 11.37 -2.20 -1.05
N ALA A 57 12.22 -1.42 -1.73
CA ALA A 57 12.34 0.01 -1.54
C ALA A 57 11.18 0.77 -2.24
N ILE A 58 9.95 0.24 -2.17
CA ILE A 58 8.82 0.70 -2.98
C ILE A 58 7.59 0.89 -2.10
N VAL A 59 6.81 1.90 -2.46
CA VAL A 59 5.44 2.14 -2.02
C VAL A 59 4.62 0.86 -2.14
N MET A 60 4.21 0.32 -1.02
CA MET A 60 3.04 -0.54 -1.01
C MET A 60 1.88 0.33 -0.57
N CYS A 61 0.91 0.55 -1.45
CA CYS A 61 -0.40 1.04 -1.02
C CYS A 61 -1.08 -0.14 -0.35
N LEU A 62 -1.11 -0.12 0.98
CA LEU A 62 -1.70 -1.20 1.75
C LEU A 62 -3.19 -0.98 1.78
N CYS A 63 -3.86 -1.45 0.74
CA CYS A 63 -5.31 -1.59 0.81
C CYS A 63 -5.64 -2.61 1.87
N LEU A 64 -6.63 -2.30 2.71
CA LEU A 64 -7.37 -3.33 3.43
C LEU A 64 -8.01 -4.26 2.40
N VAL A 65 -7.39 -5.41 2.16
CA VAL A 65 -7.94 -6.42 1.26
C VAL A 65 -9.03 -7.16 2.00
N PHE A 66 -10.23 -6.66 1.81
CA PHE A 66 -11.44 -7.20 2.38
C PHE A 66 -11.93 -8.38 1.52
N LEU A 67 -11.49 -9.58 1.87
CA LEU A 67 -11.85 -10.82 1.18
C LEU A 67 -13.31 -11.19 1.44
N GLY A 68 -14.29 -10.56 0.80
CA GLY A 68 -15.70 -10.84 1.07
C GLY A 68 -16.65 -10.53 -0.08
N VAL A 69 -17.49 -11.51 -0.44
CA VAL A 69 -18.58 -11.33 -1.40
C VAL A 69 -19.80 -10.75 -0.66
N GLY A 70 -19.79 -9.44 -0.45
CA GLY A 70 -20.98 -8.69 -0.02
C GLY A 70 -21.84 -8.31 -1.23
N GLY A 71 -23.16 -8.51 -1.16
CA GLY A 71 -24.09 -7.88 -2.09
C GLY A 71 -24.38 -6.46 -1.62
N TYR A 72 -24.03 -5.46 -2.41
CA TYR A 72 -24.21 -4.05 -2.06
C TYR A 72 -25.38 -3.44 -2.84
N ALA A 73 -26.06 -2.45 -2.25
CA ALA A 73 -27.22 -1.78 -2.86
C ALA A 73 -26.86 -0.84 -4.03
N ILE A 74 -25.57 -0.59 -4.27
CA ILE A 74 -25.03 0.31 -5.30
C ILE A 74 -23.92 -0.44 -6.04
N GLY A 75 -24.29 -1.36 -6.95
CA GLY A 75 -23.34 -2.20 -7.68
C GLY A 75 -22.55 -3.15 -6.78
N LYS A 76 -22.04 -4.28 -7.31
CA LYS A 76 -21.17 -5.14 -6.52
C LYS A 76 -19.78 -4.48 -6.47
N ILE A 77 -19.27 -4.12 -5.29
CA ILE A 77 -17.86 -3.73 -5.14
C ILE A 77 -17.01 -4.96 -5.49
N THR A 78 -16.15 -4.82 -6.48
CA THR A 78 -15.27 -5.88 -7.01
C THR A 78 -13.81 -5.69 -6.65
N GLY A 79 -13.43 -4.50 -6.20
CA GLY A 79 -12.06 -4.21 -5.84
C GLY A 79 -11.88 -2.87 -5.14
N VAL A 80 -10.63 -2.58 -4.82
CA VAL A 80 -10.18 -1.32 -4.22
C VAL A 80 -9.02 -0.79 -5.07
N LEU A 81 -9.14 0.46 -5.51
CA LEU A 81 -8.05 1.23 -6.11
C LEU A 81 -7.36 2.03 -5.01
N SER A 82 -6.04 2.04 -5.01
CA SER A 82 -5.25 2.89 -4.11
C SER A 82 -4.06 3.52 -4.78
N SER A 83 -3.65 4.68 -4.26
CA SER A 83 -2.44 5.37 -4.71
C SER A 83 -1.80 6.19 -3.58
N THR A 84 -0.47 6.20 -3.53
CA THR A 84 0.34 7.07 -2.68
C THR A 84 1.74 7.26 -3.26
N THR A 85 2.57 8.07 -2.62
CA THR A 85 3.94 8.41 -3.04
C THR A 85 5.00 7.56 -2.35
N SER A 86 6.18 7.40 -2.99
CA SER A 86 7.37 6.68 -2.45
C SER A 86 8.01 7.31 -1.23
N PHE A 87 7.70 8.56 -0.98
CA PHE A 87 8.16 9.26 0.19
C PHE A 87 7.06 9.29 1.22
N TYR A 88 7.46 9.13 2.49
CA TYR A 88 6.58 9.42 3.60
C TYR A 88 6.04 10.84 3.47
N THR A 89 4.72 10.96 3.58
CA THR A 89 4.05 12.25 3.78
C THR A 89 4.57 12.92 5.04
N TYR A 90 4.79 12.14 6.10
CA TYR A 90 5.38 12.60 7.36
C TYR A 90 6.40 11.60 7.91
N LYS A 91 7.54 12.10 8.38
CA LYS A 91 8.63 11.29 8.96
C LYS A 91 8.74 11.37 10.48
N ASN A 92 8.02 12.29 11.12
CA ASN A 92 8.05 12.46 12.56
C ASN A 92 6.75 11.97 13.17
N TYR A 93 6.83 11.27 14.29
CA TYR A 93 5.66 10.79 15.02
C TYR A 93 4.76 11.96 15.46
N ASP A 94 5.34 13.11 15.77
CA ASP A 94 4.61 14.32 16.20
C ASP A 94 3.65 14.86 15.12
N ASP A 95 3.82 14.45 13.86
CA ASP A 95 2.94 14.84 12.75
C ASP A 95 1.68 13.94 12.61
N ILE A 96 1.48 12.94 13.48
CA ILE A 96 0.33 12.01 13.39
C ILE A 96 -1.01 12.73 13.45
N GLU A 97 -1.19 13.67 14.37
CA GLU A 97 -2.48 14.38 14.49
C GLU A 97 -2.77 15.22 13.24
N LYS A 98 -1.73 15.77 12.60
CA LYS A 98 -1.85 16.44 11.31
C LYS A 98 -2.22 15.45 10.19
N ALA A 99 -1.61 14.27 10.18
CA ALA A 99 -1.92 13.21 9.21
C ALA A 99 -3.38 12.75 9.35
N LYS A 100 -3.83 12.49 10.57
CA LYS A 100 -5.21 12.13 10.90
C LYS A 100 -6.20 13.20 10.46
N GLN A 101 -5.94 14.47 10.75
CA GLN A 101 -6.79 15.57 10.29
C GLN A 101 -6.82 15.69 8.75
N THR A 102 -5.68 15.48 8.08
CA THR A 102 -5.60 15.55 6.61
C THR A 102 -6.39 14.40 5.95
N SER A 103 -6.44 13.24 6.60
CA SER A 103 -7.15 12.05 6.10
C SER A 103 -8.59 11.92 6.61
N GLY A 104 -9.05 12.80 7.52
CA GLY A 104 -10.37 12.70 8.16
C GLY A 104 -10.49 11.50 9.12
N LEU A 105 -9.39 11.13 9.76
CA LEU A 105 -9.26 9.99 10.70
C LEU A 105 -8.87 10.47 12.12
N GLU A 106 -9.45 11.57 12.59
CA GLU A 106 -9.11 12.24 13.86
C GLU A 106 -9.22 11.34 15.10
N ASN A 107 -10.07 10.32 15.04
CA ASN A 107 -10.28 9.36 16.14
C ASN A 107 -9.40 8.10 16.04
N ALA A 108 -8.55 7.99 15.01
CA ALA A 108 -7.66 6.84 14.86
C ALA A 108 -6.60 6.77 15.97
N PHE A 109 -6.33 5.57 16.44
CA PHE A 109 -5.24 5.27 17.36
C PHE A 109 -3.99 4.85 16.57
N VAL A 110 -2.87 5.54 16.79
CA VAL A 110 -1.60 5.24 16.14
C VAL A 110 -0.53 5.08 17.23
N PRO A 111 -0.11 3.85 17.57
CA PRO A 111 0.89 3.65 18.60
C PRO A 111 2.28 4.14 18.14
N LYS A 112 3.15 4.49 19.08
CA LYS A 112 4.54 4.91 18.76
C LYS A 112 5.44 3.73 18.42
N SER A 113 5.17 2.59 19.05
CA SER A 113 5.75 1.29 18.77
C SER A 113 4.62 0.28 18.72
N LEU A 114 4.65 -0.62 17.74
CA LEU A 114 3.62 -1.63 17.52
C LEU A 114 3.92 -2.94 18.28
N TYR A 115 5.20 -3.27 18.37
CA TYR A 115 5.71 -4.47 19.02
C TYR A 115 7.15 -4.20 19.48
N SER A 116 7.63 -4.95 20.47
CA SER A 116 8.96 -4.73 21.05
C SER A 116 10.05 -4.67 19.96
N GLY A 117 10.71 -3.52 19.87
CA GLY A 117 11.80 -3.28 18.91
C GLY A 117 11.37 -2.69 17.56
N TYR A 118 10.07 -2.56 17.28
CA TYR A 118 9.52 -1.91 16.09
C TYR A 118 9.02 -0.51 16.44
N GLU A 119 9.71 0.51 15.95
CA GLU A 119 9.41 1.92 16.21
C GLU A 119 8.86 2.58 14.95
N PHE A 120 8.05 3.62 15.13
CA PHE A 120 7.56 4.45 14.04
C PHE A 120 8.69 4.92 13.11
N ASP A 121 8.52 4.75 11.79
CA ASP A 121 9.44 5.20 10.75
C ASP A 121 8.84 6.31 9.85
N GLY A 122 7.53 6.22 9.56
CA GLY A 122 6.85 7.24 8.77
C GLY A 122 5.41 6.92 8.40
N ILE A 123 4.76 7.90 7.79
CA ILE A 123 3.33 7.89 7.42
C ILE A 123 3.21 8.18 5.93
N ASN A 124 2.36 7.41 5.26
CA ASN A 124 1.81 7.69 3.95
C ASN A 124 0.32 7.99 4.08
N ILE A 125 -0.13 9.10 3.49
CA ILE A 125 -1.54 9.31 3.19
C ILE A 125 -1.83 8.63 1.86
N VAL A 126 -2.84 7.78 1.83
CA VAL A 126 -3.20 6.98 0.65
C VAL A 126 -4.57 7.40 0.18
N ASP A 127 -4.70 7.69 -1.11
CA ASP A 127 -5.99 7.87 -1.76
C ASP A 127 -6.58 6.49 -2.07
N VAL A 128 -7.82 6.26 -1.66
CA VAL A 128 -8.53 4.98 -1.77
C VAL A 128 -9.88 5.19 -2.44
N ALA A 129 -10.26 4.31 -3.35
CA ALA A 129 -11.59 4.24 -3.94
C ALA A 129 -12.04 2.77 -4.06
N ASP A 130 -13.31 2.51 -3.80
CA ASP A 130 -13.92 1.21 -4.08
C ASP A 130 -14.31 1.17 -5.56
N VAL A 131 -14.18 0.02 -6.22
CA VAL A 131 -14.46 -0.13 -7.66
C VAL A 131 -15.57 -1.14 -7.88
N ASP A 132 -16.54 -0.84 -8.74
CA ASP A 132 -17.63 -1.74 -9.11
C ASP A 132 -17.30 -2.67 -10.29
N ASP A 133 -18.22 -3.59 -10.64
CA ASP A 133 -18.07 -4.51 -11.80
C ASP A 133 -17.80 -3.78 -13.15
N SER A 134 -18.17 -2.50 -13.27
CA SER A 134 -18.00 -1.69 -14.48
C SER A 134 -16.71 -0.85 -14.45
N GLY A 135 -15.95 -0.90 -13.36
CA GLY A 135 -14.75 -0.10 -13.18
C GLY A 135 -15.02 1.32 -12.67
N ASN A 136 -16.22 1.64 -12.20
CA ASN A 136 -16.51 2.96 -11.65
C ASN A 136 -16.00 3.05 -10.21
N GLU A 137 -15.35 4.17 -9.89
CA GLU A 137 -14.88 4.50 -8.55
C GLU A 137 -16.04 5.01 -7.67
N GLN A 138 -16.09 4.54 -6.43
CA GLN A 138 -17.06 4.88 -5.38
C GLN A 138 -16.34 5.03 -4.03
N ASN A 139 -17.00 5.62 -3.03
CA ASN A 139 -16.48 5.74 -1.65
C ASN A 139 -15.04 6.28 -1.57
N MET A 140 -14.72 7.27 -2.41
CA MET A 140 -13.40 7.90 -2.45
C MET A 140 -13.07 8.51 -1.09
N ARG A 141 -11.91 8.15 -0.55
CA ARG A 141 -11.48 8.55 0.80
C ARG A 141 -9.96 8.52 0.92
N LYS A 142 -9.47 8.92 2.09
CA LYS A 142 -8.06 8.84 2.45
C LYS A 142 -7.88 7.84 3.58
N SER A 143 -6.90 6.96 3.45
CA SER A 143 -6.41 6.10 4.53
C SER A 143 -5.02 6.54 5.02
N LEU A 144 -4.55 5.93 6.10
CA LEU A 144 -3.20 6.11 6.61
C LEU A 144 -2.45 4.78 6.59
N ASP A 145 -1.29 4.77 5.95
CA ASP A 145 -0.33 3.67 6.04
C ASP A 145 0.85 4.12 6.88
N ILE A 146 1.08 3.44 8.00
CA ILE A 146 2.18 3.72 8.92
C ILE A 146 3.19 2.58 8.81
N THR A 147 4.46 2.93 8.61
CA THR A 147 5.56 1.98 8.67
C THR A 147 6.19 2.01 10.05
N TYR A 148 6.34 0.84 10.66
CA TYR A 148 7.21 0.61 11.80
C TYR A 148 8.44 -0.17 11.35
N LYS A 149 9.61 0.18 11.89
CA LYS A 149 10.87 -0.43 11.50
C LYS A 149 11.69 -0.80 12.73
N ASN A 150 12.34 -1.96 12.68
CA ASN A 150 13.28 -2.37 13.71
C ASN A 150 14.74 -2.02 13.33
N LYS A 151 15.69 -2.36 14.22
CA LYS A 151 17.13 -2.07 14.00
C LYS A 151 17.75 -2.83 12.83
N GLU A 152 17.12 -3.91 12.38
CA GLU A 152 17.55 -4.74 11.26
C GLU A 152 16.89 -4.29 9.94
N ASN A 153 16.16 -3.17 9.96
CA ASN A 153 15.35 -2.63 8.86
C ASN A 153 14.17 -3.52 8.43
N GLU A 154 13.77 -4.48 9.25
CA GLU A 154 12.52 -5.21 9.05
C GLU A 154 11.35 -4.27 9.33
N LYS A 155 10.26 -4.46 8.58
CA LYS A 155 9.12 -3.55 8.59
C LYS A 155 7.83 -4.28 8.95
N ILE A 156 7.03 -3.64 9.79
CA ILE A 156 5.63 -3.97 10.00
C ILE A 156 4.82 -2.77 9.57
N TYR A 157 3.70 -3.02 8.91
CA TYR A 157 2.85 -1.97 8.42
C TYR A 157 1.51 -1.96 9.14
N LEU A 158 1.01 -0.77 9.42
CA LEU A 158 -0.33 -0.53 9.95
C LEU A 158 -1.10 0.30 8.92
N SER A 159 -2.13 -0.29 8.34
CA SER A 159 -3.10 0.46 7.55
C SER A 159 -4.31 0.80 8.40
N ILE A 160 -4.79 2.03 8.27
CA ILE A 160 -5.95 2.56 8.99
C ILE A 160 -6.88 3.22 7.99
N ASP A 161 -8.12 2.75 7.95
CA ASP A 161 -9.16 3.29 7.10
C ASP A 161 -10.43 3.55 7.91
N LYS A 162 -11.31 4.40 7.37
CA LYS A 162 -12.63 4.61 7.95
C LYS A 162 -13.52 3.43 7.60
N LYS A 163 -14.32 2.99 8.58
CA LYS A 163 -15.39 2.03 8.32
C LYS A 163 -16.38 2.62 7.31
N VAL A 164 -16.68 1.85 6.27
CA VAL A 164 -17.71 2.17 5.28
C VAL A 164 -18.91 1.26 5.50
N ASP A 165 -20.12 1.82 5.54
CA ASP A 165 -21.36 1.07 5.83
C ASP A 165 -21.64 -0.06 4.84
N SER A 166 -21.09 0.06 3.62
CA SER A 166 -21.15 -0.97 2.60
C SER A 166 -20.49 -2.26 3.08
N TYR A 167 -19.47 -2.19 3.93
CA TYR A 167 -18.61 -3.32 4.25
C TYR A 167 -18.63 -3.71 5.73
N ASP A 168 -18.84 -5.00 5.97
CA ASP A 168 -18.83 -5.62 7.30
C ASP A 168 -17.64 -6.58 7.37
N ILE A 169 -16.59 -6.18 8.08
CA ILE A 169 -15.34 -6.96 8.12
C ILE A 169 -15.59 -8.37 8.67
N SER A 170 -16.59 -8.58 9.54
CA SER A 170 -16.86 -9.89 10.13
C SER A 170 -17.30 -10.95 9.12
N LYS A 171 -17.72 -10.52 7.93
CA LYS A 171 -18.14 -11.40 6.82
C LYS A 171 -17.01 -11.69 5.83
N GLY A 172 -15.80 -11.18 6.09
CA GLY A 172 -14.62 -11.53 5.33
C GLY A 172 -14.25 -13.01 5.47
N LEU A 173 -13.42 -13.48 4.54
CA LEU A 173 -12.84 -14.80 4.51
C LEU A 173 -11.50 -14.74 5.22
N TYR A 174 -11.46 -15.35 6.41
CA TYR A 174 -10.29 -15.38 7.27
C TYR A 174 -9.92 -16.82 7.60
N LYS A 175 -8.64 -17.04 7.91
CA LYS A 175 -8.15 -18.35 8.33
C LYS A 175 -8.50 -18.64 9.79
N GLU A 176 -8.44 -17.61 10.63
CA GLU A 176 -8.71 -17.73 12.05
C GLU A 176 -9.30 -16.43 12.61
N THR A 177 -10.05 -16.53 13.70
CA THR A 177 -10.60 -15.38 14.43
C THR A 177 -10.40 -15.59 15.91
N LYS A 178 -9.88 -14.56 16.60
CA LYS A 178 -9.77 -14.52 18.06
C LYS A 178 -10.38 -13.24 18.60
N GLN A 179 -10.74 -13.26 19.88
CA GLN A 179 -11.31 -12.10 20.56
C GLN A 179 -10.39 -11.67 21.70
N PHE A 180 -10.04 -10.39 21.73
CA PHE A 180 -9.28 -9.75 22.81
C PHE A 180 -10.00 -8.46 23.20
N ASP A 181 -10.20 -8.23 24.51
CA ASP A 181 -10.86 -7.05 25.06
C ASP A 181 -12.20 -6.68 24.37
N GLY A 182 -12.99 -7.70 24.02
CA GLY A 182 -14.29 -7.53 23.36
C GLY A 182 -14.23 -7.16 21.87
N ARG A 183 -13.03 -7.13 21.26
CA ARG A 183 -12.82 -6.92 19.82
C ARG A 183 -12.47 -8.22 19.13
N ASN A 184 -13.00 -8.42 17.93
CA ASN A 184 -12.62 -9.54 17.08
C ASN A 184 -11.42 -9.16 16.22
N PHE A 185 -10.46 -10.07 16.15
CA PHE A 185 -9.27 -9.98 15.32
C PHE A 185 -9.31 -11.12 14.32
N TYR A 186 -9.11 -10.79 13.06
CA TYR A 186 -9.30 -11.67 11.93
C TYR A 186 -7.97 -11.89 11.23
N PHE A 187 -7.44 -13.12 11.29
CA PHE A 187 -6.15 -13.46 10.69
C PHE A 187 -6.31 -14.00 9.27
N SER A 188 -5.47 -13.51 8.38
CA SER A 188 -5.35 -13.98 7.01
C SER A 188 -3.89 -14.22 6.64
N ARG A 189 -3.70 -15.21 5.76
CA ARG A 189 -2.44 -15.49 5.07
C ARG A 189 -2.76 -15.49 3.58
N ILE A 190 -2.17 -14.57 2.85
CA ILE A 190 -2.49 -14.27 1.45
C ILE A 190 -1.24 -14.51 0.60
N GLU A 191 -1.40 -15.24 -0.49
CA GLU A 191 -0.40 -15.31 -1.55
C GLU A 191 -0.67 -14.16 -2.53
N ASN A 192 0.30 -13.26 -2.68
CA ASN A 192 0.24 -12.12 -3.56
C ASN A 192 1.10 -12.38 -4.79
N LEU A 193 0.48 -12.32 -5.97
CA LEU A 193 1.18 -12.26 -7.25
C LEU A 193 1.25 -10.81 -7.72
N TYR A 194 2.45 -10.24 -7.75
CA TYR A 194 2.71 -8.92 -8.31
C TYR A 194 3.12 -9.03 -9.77
N VAL A 195 2.46 -8.25 -10.63
CA VAL A 195 2.70 -8.22 -12.07
C VAL A 195 2.79 -6.78 -12.57
N LYS A 196 3.47 -6.57 -13.70
CA LYS A 196 3.54 -5.26 -14.36
C LYS A 196 2.16 -4.70 -14.69
N PRO A 197 2.01 -3.37 -14.82
CA PRO A 197 0.77 -2.78 -15.30
C PRO A 197 0.44 -3.36 -16.69
N ASN A 198 -0.82 -3.75 -16.90
CA ASN A 198 -1.32 -4.39 -18.13
C ASN A 198 -0.77 -5.80 -18.44
N ALA A 199 -0.09 -6.46 -17.50
CA ALA A 199 0.29 -7.85 -17.68
C ALA A 199 -0.95 -8.74 -17.82
N LYS A 200 -0.91 -9.69 -18.76
CA LYS A 200 -1.95 -10.74 -18.85
C LYS A 200 -1.65 -11.83 -17.83
N LEU A 201 -2.69 -12.32 -17.19
CA LEU A 201 -2.63 -13.50 -16.34
C LEU A 201 -2.69 -14.76 -17.20
N SER A 202 -2.11 -15.85 -16.70
CA SER A 202 -2.30 -17.19 -17.24
C SER A 202 -3.70 -17.69 -16.89
N ALA A 203 -4.18 -18.72 -17.59
CA ALA A 203 -5.48 -19.32 -17.31
C ALA A 203 -5.56 -19.85 -15.87
N GLU A 204 -4.46 -20.38 -15.34
CA GLU A 204 -4.36 -20.85 -13.96
C GLU A 204 -4.44 -19.71 -12.94
N GLU A 205 -3.76 -18.59 -13.19
CA GLU A 205 -3.79 -17.42 -12.31
C GLU A 205 -5.16 -16.73 -12.34
N GLU A 206 -5.80 -16.60 -13.51
CA GLU A 206 -7.18 -16.09 -13.61
C GLU A 206 -8.16 -16.99 -12.87
N LYS A 207 -7.96 -18.31 -12.94
CA LYS A 207 -8.78 -19.27 -12.20
C LYS A 207 -8.59 -19.11 -10.69
N ARG A 208 -7.34 -19.06 -10.22
CA ARG A 208 -7.03 -18.83 -8.80
C ARG A 208 -7.60 -17.51 -8.31
N GLN A 209 -7.44 -16.42 -9.06
CA GLN A 209 -7.98 -15.10 -8.68
C GLN A 209 -9.52 -15.13 -8.49
N LYS A 210 -10.23 -16.02 -9.20
CA LYS A 210 -11.70 -16.17 -9.09
C LYS A 210 -12.12 -17.15 -8.00
N GLU A 211 -11.33 -18.17 -7.71
CA GLU A 211 -11.73 -19.32 -6.90
C GLU A 211 -11.00 -19.42 -5.55
N ASP A 212 -9.79 -18.89 -5.45
CA ASP A 212 -8.94 -18.92 -4.25
C ASP A 212 -9.02 -17.56 -3.54
N PRO A 213 -9.81 -17.45 -2.45
CA PRO A 213 -9.96 -16.19 -1.74
C PRO A 213 -8.68 -15.74 -1.04
N PHE A 214 -7.67 -16.59 -0.92
CA PHE A 214 -6.37 -16.23 -0.33
C PHE A 214 -5.28 -16.02 -1.38
N PHE A 215 -5.68 -15.85 -2.65
CA PHE A 215 -4.79 -15.48 -3.75
C PHE A 215 -5.16 -14.10 -4.28
N ASN A 216 -4.23 -13.15 -4.14
CA ASN A 216 -4.38 -11.78 -4.58
C ASN A 216 -3.45 -11.50 -5.77
N VAL A 217 -3.91 -10.65 -6.70
CA VAL A 217 -3.08 -10.17 -7.82
C VAL A 217 -2.91 -8.67 -7.70
N GLY A 218 -1.69 -8.22 -7.45
CA GLY A 218 -1.31 -6.82 -7.43
C GLY A 218 -0.76 -6.38 -8.79
N TYR A 219 -1.41 -5.40 -9.43
CA TYR A 219 -0.90 -4.78 -10.66
C TYR A 219 -0.05 -3.55 -10.30
N GLY A 220 1.22 -3.56 -10.69
CA GLY A 220 2.17 -2.52 -10.30
C GLY A 220 3.61 -2.90 -10.62
N TYR A 221 4.53 -2.70 -9.67
CA TYR A 221 5.91 -3.12 -9.84
C TYR A 221 6.09 -4.60 -9.45
N ALA A 222 6.83 -5.37 -10.25
CA ALA A 222 7.05 -6.81 -10.08
C ALA A 222 8.55 -7.15 -9.91
N GLY A 223 9.24 -6.39 -9.06
CA GLY A 223 10.69 -6.50 -8.91
C GLY A 223 11.45 -6.11 -10.18
N ASP A 224 12.73 -6.50 -10.26
CA ASP A 224 13.49 -6.51 -11.53
C ASP A 224 12.93 -7.55 -12.54
N GLY A 225 11.93 -8.34 -12.13
CA GLY A 225 11.26 -9.35 -12.93
C GLY A 225 10.00 -8.85 -13.65
N GLU A 226 9.31 -9.76 -14.34
CA GLU A 226 7.98 -9.51 -14.89
C GLU A 226 6.85 -9.90 -13.93
N ARG A 227 7.15 -10.78 -12.97
CA ARG A 227 6.22 -11.37 -12.01
C ARG A 227 6.97 -11.70 -10.72
N GLU A 228 6.34 -11.46 -9.58
CA GLU A 228 6.88 -11.80 -8.26
C GLU A 228 5.76 -12.38 -7.38
N THR A 229 6.05 -13.44 -6.65
CA THR A 229 5.09 -14.04 -5.70
C THR A 229 5.62 -13.87 -4.28
N VAL A 230 4.76 -13.36 -3.41
CA VAL A 230 5.08 -13.02 -2.01
C VAL A 230 3.96 -13.51 -1.12
N VAL A 231 4.29 -14.02 0.06
CA VAL A 231 3.29 -14.30 1.10
C VAL A 231 3.18 -13.07 1.99
N SER A 232 1.96 -12.69 2.32
CA SER A 232 1.69 -11.74 3.38
C SER A 232 0.78 -12.34 4.44
N THR A 233 0.96 -11.91 5.66
CA THR A 233 0.07 -12.23 6.78
C THR A 233 -0.45 -10.96 7.39
N ASP A 234 -1.75 -10.94 7.67
CA ASP A 234 -2.43 -9.79 8.21
C ASP A 234 -3.36 -10.15 9.35
N ILE A 235 -3.53 -9.19 10.26
CA ILE A 235 -4.64 -9.17 11.20
C ILE A 235 -5.44 -7.91 11.00
N VAL A 236 -6.74 -8.09 10.78
CA VAL A 236 -7.73 -7.02 10.64
C VAL A 236 -8.61 -6.96 11.88
N PHE A 237 -8.95 -5.76 12.33
CA PHE A 237 -9.90 -5.55 13.43
C PHE A 237 -10.54 -4.16 13.32
N GLU A 238 -11.69 -3.98 13.97
CA GLU A 238 -12.34 -2.67 14.11
C GLU A 238 -12.11 -2.10 15.51
N ASP A 239 -11.95 -0.78 15.57
CA ASP A 239 -12.09 -0.03 16.81
C ASP A 239 -12.76 1.31 16.51
N SER A 240 -13.88 1.59 17.19
CA SER A 240 -14.72 2.76 16.94
C SER A 240 -15.17 2.85 15.46
N GLU A 241 -14.90 3.95 14.78
CA GLU A 241 -15.23 4.19 13.37
C GLU A 241 -14.12 3.77 12.40
N MET A 242 -13.09 3.09 12.90
CA MET A 242 -11.89 2.74 12.13
C MET A 242 -11.76 1.24 11.94
N VAL A 243 -11.18 0.88 10.79
CA VAL A 243 -10.68 -0.47 10.53
C VAL A 243 -9.16 -0.40 10.46
N TYR A 244 -8.51 -1.32 11.14
CA TYR A 244 -7.07 -1.47 11.20
C TYR A 244 -6.66 -2.77 10.51
N SER A 245 -5.54 -2.75 9.80
CA SER A 245 -4.82 -3.96 9.40
C SER A 245 -3.35 -3.83 9.78
N ILE A 246 -2.86 -4.84 10.50
CA ILE A 246 -1.43 -5.01 10.75
C ILE A 246 -0.94 -6.05 9.74
N LEU A 247 -0.03 -5.65 8.84
CA LEU A 247 0.44 -6.44 7.72
C LEU A 247 1.95 -6.66 7.80
N LEU A 248 2.35 -7.91 7.53
CA LEU A 248 3.74 -8.30 7.28
C LEU A 248 3.83 -9.01 5.93
N PHE A 249 4.88 -8.72 5.16
CA PHE A 249 5.24 -9.47 3.94
C PHE A 249 6.15 -10.65 4.30
N ASP A 250 5.66 -11.50 5.18
CA ASP A 250 6.31 -12.74 5.58
C ASP A 250 5.26 -13.78 5.95
N ASP A 251 5.68 -15.03 6.06
CA ASP A 251 4.82 -16.17 6.41
C ASP A 251 4.84 -16.39 7.93
N VAL A 252 4.17 -15.49 8.66
CA VAL A 252 4.12 -15.51 10.13
C VAL A 252 2.93 -16.33 10.63
N GLU A 253 3.18 -17.16 11.65
CA GLU A 253 2.13 -17.98 12.27
C GLU A 253 1.05 -17.12 12.95
N SER A 254 -0.20 -17.61 12.94
CA SER A 254 -1.35 -16.85 13.44
C SER A 254 -1.21 -16.43 14.90
N ASP A 255 -0.68 -17.31 15.75
CA ASP A 255 -0.45 -17.02 17.17
C ASP A 255 0.51 -15.85 17.41
N GLU A 256 1.50 -15.65 16.54
CA GLU A 256 2.41 -14.52 16.64
C GLU A 256 1.74 -13.23 16.18
N MET A 257 1.01 -13.27 15.08
CA MET A 257 0.20 -12.14 14.63
C MET A 257 -0.81 -11.71 15.71
N PHE A 258 -1.51 -12.67 16.32
CA PHE A 258 -2.50 -12.37 17.36
C PHE A 258 -1.89 -11.72 18.60
N LYS A 259 -0.65 -12.05 18.97
CA LYS A 259 0.08 -11.35 20.04
C LYS A 259 0.34 -9.90 19.69
N ILE A 260 0.62 -9.57 18.42
CA ILE A 260 0.77 -8.17 17.99
C ILE A 260 -0.57 -7.45 18.11
N GLY A 261 -1.66 -8.05 17.63
CA GLY A 261 -3.02 -7.51 17.74
C GLY A 261 -3.49 -7.29 19.19
N GLU A 262 -3.29 -8.29 20.06
CA GLU A 262 -3.62 -8.23 21.49
C GLU A 262 -2.88 -7.09 22.20
N ASN A 263 -1.62 -6.85 21.84
CA ASN A 263 -0.82 -5.79 22.45
C ASN A 263 -1.00 -4.41 21.79
N PHE A 264 -1.80 -4.29 20.72
CA PHE A 264 -1.92 -3.06 19.94
C PHE A 264 -2.32 -1.85 20.79
N PHE A 265 -3.30 -2.02 21.69
CA PHE A 265 -3.77 -0.97 22.60
C PHE A 265 -3.03 -0.94 23.95
N ASN A 266 -2.22 -1.96 24.24
CA ASN A 266 -1.56 -2.13 25.52
C ASN A 266 -0.17 -1.48 25.51
N LYS A 267 0.06 -0.56 26.44
CA LYS A 267 1.37 0.06 26.72
C LYS A 267 1.82 -0.29 28.13
#